data_AF-H1XW91-F1
#
_entry.id   AF-H1XW91-F1
#
_cell.length_a   1.000
_cell.length_b   1.000
_cell.length_c   1.000
_cell.angle_alpha   90.00
_cell.angle_beta   90.00
_cell.angle_gamma   90.00
#
_symmetry.space_group_name_H-M   'P 1'
#
loop_
_entity.id
_entity.type
_entity.pdbx_description
1 polymer ?
#
loop_
_entity_poly.entity_id
_entity_poly.type
_entity_poly.pdbx_seq_one_letter_code
_entity_poly.pdbx_strand_id
1 'polypeptide(L)'
;MGKKIIDWETAIERLGGDKEFLVELLNELVEQIEQTLPELKTAIEQKNFAEVRSMAHGLKGAAANLGADKISDKFYELEIMGKEEKLDGAPGVYNEIVQMYEELKQELS
;
A
#
# COMPACT_ATOMS: atom_id res chain seq x y z
N MET A 1 16.68 -8.60 -11.12
CA MET A 1 16.61 -8.21 -9.69
C MET A 1 15.22 -7.63 -9.46
N GLY A 2 14.41 -8.22 -8.58
CA GLY A 2 13.07 -7.68 -8.29
C GLY A 2 13.16 -6.35 -7.53
N LYS A 3 12.18 -5.46 -7.69
CA LYS A 3 12.07 -4.25 -6.85
C LYS A 3 12.11 -4.65 -5.37
N LYS A 4 12.75 -3.86 -4.50
CA LYS A 4 12.70 -4.08 -3.04
C LYS A 4 11.33 -3.62 -2.50
N ILE A 5 10.94 -4.07 -1.31
CA ILE A 5 9.69 -3.62 -0.69
C ILE A 5 9.78 -2.13 -0.33
N ILE A 6 10.92 -1.70 0.23
CA ILE A 6 11.29 -0.30 0.46
C ILE A 6 12.59 0.04 -0.31
N ASP A 7 12.59 1.17 -1.01
CA ASP A 7 13.82 1.82 -1.49
C ASP A 7 14.37 2.78 -0.43
N TRP A 8 15.10 2.24 0.54
CA TRP A 8 15.63 2.99 1.67
C TRP A 8 16.53 4.16 1.27
N GLU A 9 17.36 4.00 0.24
CA GLU A 9 18.31 5.02 -0.17
C GLU A 9 17.56 6.26 -0.68
N THR A 10 16.67 6.06 -1.65
CA THR A 10 15.83 7.13 -2.19
C THR A 10 14.90 7.73 -1.14
N ALA A 11 14.30 6.91 -0.27
CA ALA A 11 13.37 7.39 0.77
C ALA A 11 14.07 8.24 1.84
N ILE A 12 15.25 7.84 2.29
CA ILE A 12 16.06 8.60 3.26
C ILE A 12 16.51 9.93 2.65
N GLU A 13 16.96 9.93 1.39
CA GLU A 13 17.35 11.17 0.69
C GLU A 13 16.19 12.17 0.60
N ARG A 14 14.97 11.70 0.30
CA ARG A 14 13.76 12.55 0.26
C ARG A 14 13.42 13.18 1.61
N LEU A 15 13.78 12.51 2.71
CA LEU A 15 13.57 12.99 4.07
C LEU A 15 14.79 13.73 4.63
N GLY A 16 15.74 14.13 3.76
CA GLY A 16 16.89 14.93 4.17
C GLY A 16 17.94 14.15 4.97
N GLY A 17 17.97 12.82 4.84
CA GLY A 17 18.94 11.96 5.53
C GLY A 17 18.45 11.39 6.85
N ASP A 18 17.21 11.66 7.26
CA ASP A 18 16.66 11.23 8.55
C ASP A 18 16.02 9.83 8.44
N LYS A 19 16.80 8.80 8.82
CA LYS A 19 16.37 7.40 8.76
C LYS A 19 15.37 7.08 9.87
N GLU A 20 15.58 7.60 11.07
CA GLU A 20 14.70 7.38 12.21
C GLU A 20 13.30 7.92 11.91
N PHE A 21 13.21 9.12 11.33
CA PHE A 21 11.93 9.68 10.89
C PHE A 21 11.25 8.85 9.79
N LEU A 22 12.02 8.31 8.84
CA LEU A 22 11.47 7.39 7.84
C LEU A 22 10.85 6.14 8.49
N VAL A 23 11.52 5.56 9.49
CA VAL A 23 11.02 4.40 10.22
C VAL A 23 9.73 4.72 10.96
N GLU A 24 9.62 5.90 11.58
CA GLU A 24 8.36 6.36 12.21
C GLU A 24 7.22 6.43 11.18
N LEU A 25 7.45 7.06 10.03
CA LEU A 25 6.45 7.17 8.97
C LEU A 25 6.07 5.81 8.35
N LEU A 26 7.03 4.89 8.23
CA LEU A 26 6.76 3.54 7.75
C LEU A 26 5.92 2.73 8.75
N ASN A 27 6.14 2.92 10.06
CA ASN A 27 5.26 2.32 11.06
C ASN A 27 3.84 2.89 10.99
N GLU A 28 3.67 4.21 10.80
CA GLU A 28 2.36 4.81 10.57
C GLU A 28 1.68 4.24 9.31
N LEU A 29 2.43 4.04 8.23
CA LEU A 29 1.91 3.41 7.01
C LEU A 29 1.44 1.96 7.29
N VAL A 30 2.22 1.18 8.04
CA VAL A 30 1.85 -0.19 8.42
C VAL A 30 0.55 -0.21 9.21
N GLU A 31 0.40 0.69 10.19
CA GLU A 31 -0.84 0.82 10.97
C GLU A 31 -2.04 1.22 10.09
N GLN A 32 -1.85 2.17 9.16
CA GLN A 32 -2.90 2.58 8.22
C GLN A 32 -3.34 1.43 7.31
N ILE A 33 -2.39 0.66 6.78
CA ILE A 33 -2.70 -0.51 5.95
C ILE A 33 -3.45 -1.57 6.79
N GLU A 34 -2.97 -1.86 8.00
CA GLU A 34 -3.59 -2.83 8.91
C GLU A 34 -5.05 -2.49 9.22
N GLN A 35 -5.34 -1.21 9.46
CA GLN A 35 -6.71 -0.72 9.71
C GLN A 35 -7.58 -0.74 8.44
N THR A 36 -7.00 -0.51 7.26
CA THR A 36 -7.75 -0.42 6.00
C THR A 36 -8.07 -1.80 5.39
N LEU A 37 -7.23 -2.81 5.63
CA LEU A 37 -7.39 -4.14 5.00
C LEU A 37 -8.79 -4.77 5.22
N PRO A 38 -9.37 -4.79 6.43
CA PRO A 38 -10.72 -5.33 6.64
C PRO A 38 -11.82 -4.58 5.87
N GLU A 39 -11.73 -3.25 5.82
CA GLU A 39 -12.68 -2.39 5.11
C GLU A 39 -12.55 -2.57 3.60
N LEU A 40 -11.32 -2.63 3.10
CA LEU A 40 -11.02 -2.90 1.69
C LEU A 40 -11.55 -4.25 1.23
N LYS A 41 -11.37 -5.30 2.05
CA LYS A 41 -11.94 -6.61 1.77
C LYS A 41 -13.46 -6.56 1.66
N THR A 42 -14.11 -5.88 2.60
CA THR A 42 -15.57 -5.72 2.64
C THR A 42 -16.06 -4.97 1.40
N ALA A 43 -15.40 -3.87 1.02
CA ALA A 43 -15.75 -3.10 -0.17
C ALA A 43 -15.59 -3.91 -1.46
N ILE A 44 -14.56 -4.75 -1.56
CA ILE A 44 -14.37 -5.68 -2.70
C ILE A 44 -15.53 -6.69 -2.77
N GLU A 45 -15.87 -7.33 -1.65
CA GLU A 45 -16.95 -8.33 -1.57
C GLU A 45 -18.33 -7.73 -1.92
N GLN A 46 -18.57 -6.49 -1.50
CA GLN A 46 -19.81 -5.75 -1.80
C GLN A 46 -19.80 -5.08 -3.19
N LYS A 47 -18.70 -5.21 -3.94
CA LYS A 47 -18.48 -4.51 -5.21
C LYS A 47 -18.65 -2.99 -5.09
N ASN A 48 -18.26 -2.40 -3.97
CA ASN A 48 -18.28 -0.96 -3.76
C ASN A 48 -17.07 -0.29 -4.45
N PHE A 49 -17.20 -0.08 -5.76
CA PHE A 49 -16.15 0.46 -6.62
C PHE A 49 -15.57 1.80 -6.13
N ALA A 50 -16.45 2.69 -5.67
CA ALA A 50 -16.07 4.02 -5.21
C ALA A 50 -15.20 3.97 -3.94
N GLU A 51 -15.58 3.11 -2.99
CA GLU A 51 -14.87 2.92 -1.73
C GLU A 51 -13.51 2.25 -1.96
N VAL A 52 -13.46 1.17 -2.75
CA VAL A 52 -12.20 0.52 -3.16
C VAL A 52 -11.25 1.54 -3.78
N ARG A 53 -11.75 2.35 -4.74
CA ARG A 53 -10.94 3.39 -5.38
C ARG A 53 -10.41 4.41 -4.39
N SER A 54 -11.25 4.88 -3.47
CA SER A 54 -10.90 5.92 -2.50
C SER A 54 -9.82 5.44 -1.53
N MET A 55 -10.01 4.27 -0.92
CA MET A 55 -9.02 3.68 0.01
C MET A 55 -7.69 3.42 -0.71
N ALA A 56 -7.75 2.84 -1.90
CA ALA A 56 -6.56 2.54 -2.68
C ALA A 56 -5.79 3.81 -3.10
N HIS A 57 -6.49 4.88 -3.49
CA HIS A 57 -5.87 6.16 -3.82
C HIS A 57 -5.07 6.75 -2.65
N GLY A 58 -5.63 6.72 -1.44
CA GLY A 58 -4.97 7.24 -0.23
C GLY A 58 -3.69 6.49 0.10
N LEU A 59 -3.78 5.15 0.18
CA LEU A 59 -2.63 4.30 0.54
C LEU A 59 -1.55 4.24 -0.55
N LYS A 60 -1.94 4.36 -1.83
CA LYS A 60 -0.98 4.52 -2.94
C LYS A 60 -0.08 5.72 -2.71
N GLY A 61 -0.66 6.87 -2.36
CA GLY A 61 0.08 8.12 -2.17
C GLY A 61 1.02 8.04 -0.96
N ALA A 62 0.52 7.52 0.16
CA ALA A 62 1.33 7.31 1.36
C ALA A 62 2.52 6.39 1.07
N ALA A 63 2.30 5.25 0.43
CA ALA A 63 3.35 4.30 0.07
C ALA A 63 4.41 4.90 -0.89
N ALA A 64 3.98 5.63 -1.92
CA ALA A 64 4.91 6.24 -2.89
C ALA A 64 5.85 7.27 -2.25
N ASN A 65 5.33 8.06 -1.30
CA ASN A 65 6.11 9.07 -0.62
C ASN A 65 7.23 8.46 0.25
N LEU A 66 7.02 7.25 0.78
CA LEU A 66 7.95 6.55 1.67
C LEU A 66 8.84 5.53 0.95
N GLY A 67 8.83 5.52 -0.39
CA GLY A 67 9.64 4.59 -1.19
C GLY A 67 9.14 3.15 -1.18
N ALA A 68 7.89 2.92 -0.76
CA ALA A 68 7.20 1.63 -0.80
C ALA A 68 6.55 1.38 -2.17
N ASP A 69 7.31 1.54 -3.25
CA ASP A 69 6.79 1.59 -4.62
C ASP A 69 6.01 0.32 -5.02
N LYS A 70 6.42 -0.85 -4.53
CA LYS A 70 5.69 -2.11 -4.77
C LYS A 70 4.28 -2.10 -4.20
N ILE A 71 4.14 -1.64 -2.96
CA ILE A 71 2.86 -1.51 -2.29
C ILE A 71 2.01 -0.44 -2.99
N SER A 72 2.64 0.68 -3.36
CA SER A 72 2.00 1.73 -4.13
C SER A 72 1.45 1.23 -5.47
N ASP A 73 2.25 0.46 -6.23
CA ASP A 73 1.84 -0.14 -7.51
C ASP A 73 0.59 -1.02 -7.34
N LYS A 74 0.48 -1.78 -6.24
CA LYS A 74 -0.67 -2.65 -5.97
C LYS A 74 -1.92 -1.88 -5.56
N PHE A 75 -1.79 -0.84 -4.75
CA PHE A 75 -2.90 0.06 -4.49
C PHE A 75 -3.33 0.81 -5.74
N TYR A 76 -2.40 1.20 -6.62
CA TYR A 76 -2.76 1.79 -7.90
C TYR A 76 -3.57 0.83 -8.77
N GLU A 77 -3.22 -0.46 -8.80
CA GLU A 77 -3.99 -1.48 -9.49
C GLU A 77 -5.44 -1.56 -8.99
N LEU A 78 -5.66 -1.56 -7.67
CA LEU A 78 -7.01 -1.50 -7.09
C LEU A 78 -7.74 -0.19 -7.36
N GLU A 79 -7.02 0.95 -7.38
CA GLU A 79 -7.59 2.25 -7.74
C GLU A 79 -8.16 2.23 -9.15
N ILE A 80 -7.41 1.64 -10.10
CA ILE A 80 -7.86 1.48 -11.49
C ILE A 80 -9.02 0.51 -11.60
N MET A 81 -8.98 -0.64 -10.91
CA MET A 81 -10.09 -1.60 -10.88
C MET A 81 -11.39 -0.97 -10.35
N GLY A 82 -11.30 -0.17 -9.28
CA GLY A 82 -12.44 0.60 -8.77
C GLY A 82 -12.91 1.69 -9.73
N LYS A 83 -11.98 2.38 -10.42
CA LYS A 83 -12.32 3.40 -11.43
C LYS A 83 -13.01 2.80 -12.68
N GLU A 84 -12.60 1.62 -13.11
CA GLU A 84 -13.17 0.92 -14.26
C GLU A 84 -14.40 0.08 -13.92
N GLU A 85 -14.81 0.05 -12.65
CA GLU A 85 -15.92 -0.77 -12.13
C GLU A 85 -15.75 -2.28 -12.43
N LYS A 86 -14.50 -2.77 -12.37
CA LYS A 86 -14.14 -4.17 -12.62
C LYS A 86 -13.29 -4.73 -11.48
N LEU A 87 -13.93 -5.42 -10.55
CA LEU A 87 -13.28 -5.98 -9.35
C LEU A 87 -13.05 -7.50 -9.41
N ASP A 88 -13.24 -8.15 -10.55
CA ASP A 88 -13.10 -9.61 -10.68
C ASP A 88 -11.69 -10.11 -10.28
N GLY A 89 -10.65 -9.31 -10.49
CA GLY A 89 -9.27 -9.59 -10.08
C GLY A 89 -8.88 -9.04 -8.71
N ALA A 90 -9.72 -8.20 -8.08
CA ALA A 90 -9.38 -7.50 -6.85
C ALA A 90 -9.04 -8.42 -5.66
N PRO A 91 -9.66 -9.60 -5.47
CA PRO A 91 -9.26 -10.53 -4.43
C PRO A 91 -7.80 -11.03 -4.57
N GLY A 92 -7.30 -11.19 -5.79
CA GLY A 92 -5.91 -11.56 -6.04
C GLY A 92 -4.95 -10.45 -5.61
N VAL A 93 -5.23 -9.22 -6.06
CA VAL A 93 -4.44 -8.03 -5.70
C VAL A 93 -4.48 -7.78 -4.19
N TYR A 94 -5.63 -7.96 -3.54
CA TYR A 94 -5.78 -7.86 -2.09
C TYR A 94 -4.82 -8.82 -1.36
N ASN A 95 -4.77 -10.08 -1.79
CA ASN A 95 -3.87 -11.07 -1.16
C ASN A 95 -2.39 -10.71 -1.36
N GLU A 96 -2.02 -10.16 -2.51
CA GLU A 96 -0.66 -9.66 -2.76
C GLU A 96 -0.32 -8.47 -1.85
N ILE A 97 -1.26 -7.55 -1.62
CA ILE A 97 -1.08 -6.44 -0.67
C ILE A 97 -0.88 -6.98 0.75
N VAL A 98 -1.67 -7.96 1.19
CA VAL A 98 -1.52 -8.59 2.51
C VAL A 98 -0.12 -9.20 2.66
N GLN A 99 0.38 -9.90 1.65
CA GLN A 99 1.74 -10.47 1.68
C GLN A 99 2.81 -9.38 1.78
N MET A 100 2.71 -8.32 0.96
CA MET A 100 3.65 -7.20 0.98
C MET A 100 3.61 -6.42 2.30
N TYR A 101 2.42 -6.28 2.91
CA TYR A 101 2.24 -5.69 4.22
C TYR A 101 2.99 -6.48 5.30
N GLU A 102 2.85 -7.81 5.31
CA GLU A 102 3.58 -8.67 6.26
C GLU A 102 5.09 -8.60 6.04
N GLU A 103 5.56 -8.57 4.79
CA GLU A 103 6.97 -8.36 4.46
C GLU A 103 7.49 -7.02 5.00
N LEU A 104 6.74 -5.93 4.79
CA LEU A 104 7.09 -4.61 5.29
C LEU A 104 7.16 -4.60 6.83
N LYS A 105 6.17 -5.19 7.50
CA LYS A 105 6.11 -5.27 8.96
C LYS A 105 7.30 -6.03 9.55
N GLN A 106 7.73 -7.11 8.90
CA GLN A 106 8.92 -7.88 9.29
C GLN A 106 10.22 -7.09 9.09
N GLU A 107 10.31 -6.26 8.06
CA GLU A 107 11.50 -5.44 7.80
C GLU A 107 11.68 -4.29 8.82
N LEU A 108 10.59 -3.86 9.46
CA LEU A 108 10.60 -2.82 10.49
C LEU A 108 10.71 -3.37 11.92
N SER A 109 10.67 -4.69 12.11
CA SER A 109 10.78 -5.37 13.40
C SER A 109 12.23 -5.57 13.84
#